data_AF-A0A7X0RXZ9-F1
#
_entry.id   AF-A0A7X0RXZ9-F1
#
_cell.length_a   1.000
_cell.length_b   1.000
_cell.length_c   1.000
_cell.angle_alpha   90.00
_cell.angle_beta   90.00
_cell.angle_gamma   90.00
#
_symmetry.space_group_name_H-M   'P 1'
#
loop_
_entity.id
_entity.type
_entity.pdbx_description
1 polymer ?
#
loop_
_entity_poly.entity_id
_entity_poly.type
_entity_poly.pdbx_seq_one_letter_code
_entity_poly.pdbx_strand_id
1 'polypeptide(L)'
;MPPVSKPGKKNKIKRPTRDEFELEELGERLVEAQQEKSEVALTVWGVEEAVRGTIVKMDARTRLVHVQSFGEVTKVPFMDIMRVNHGYDS
;
A
#
# COMPACT_ATOMS: atom_id res chain seq x y z
N MET A 1 23.96 -29.23 -3.79
CA MET A 1 22.93 -28.35 -4.36
C MET A 1 21.71 -28.43 -3.45
N PRO A 2 21.26 -27.37 -2.78
CA PRO A 2 19.93 -27.37 -2.18
C PRO A 2 18.89 -27.11 -3.29
N PRO A 3 17.87 -27.99 -3.47
CA PRO A 3 16.80 -27.75 -4.41
C PRO A 3 15.62 -26.99 -3.77
N VAL A 4 15.07 -26.08 -4.57
CA VAL A 4 13.70 -25.52 -4.59
C VAL A 4 13.21 -24.64 -3.43
N SER A 5 13.42 -23.33 -3.60
CA SER A 5 12.48 -22.29 -3.15
C SER A 5 11.14 -22.50 -3.85
N LYS A 6 10.14 -22.99 -3.12
CA LYS A 6 8.76 -23.07 -3.61
C LYS A 6 8.17 -21.64 -3.61
N PRO A 7 7.79 -21.05 -4.75
CA PRO A 7 7.01 -19.82 -4.72
C PRO A 7 5.67 -20.13 -4.06
N GLY A 8 5.35 -19.35 -3.02
CA GLY A 8 4.22 -19.56 -2.13
C GLY A 8 2.90 -19.65 -2.90
N LYS A 9 1.99 -20.47 -2.37
CA LYS A 9 0.61 -20.60 -2.83
C LYS A 9 0.02 -19.22 -3.16
N LYS A 10 -0.40 -19.05 -4.42
CA LYS A 10 -1.35 -18.03 -4.85
C LYS A 10 -2.68 -18.26 -4.13
N ASN A 11 -2.74 -17.88 -2.86
CA ASN A 11 -4.00 -17.79 -2.16
C ASN A 11 -4.82 -16.78 -2.96
N LYS A 12 -6.00 -17.22 -3.39
CA LYS A 12 -7.08 -16.33 -3.81
C LYS A 12 -7.47 -15.52 -2.58
N ILE A 13 -6.64 -14.56 -2.19
CA ILE A 13 -6.91 -13.64 -1.10
C ILE A 13 -8.20 -12.97 -1.56
N LYS A 14 -9.33 -13.23 -0.90
CA LYS A 14 -10.54 -12.48 -1.23
C LYS A 14 -10.21 -11.01 -1.02
N ARG A 15 -10.61 -10.13 -1.94
CA ARG A 15 -10.48 -8.69 -1.70
C ARG A 15 -11.01 -8.41 -0.30
N PRO A 16 -10.27 -7.67 0.54
CA PRO A 16 -10.75 -7.37 1.88
C PRO A 16 -12.10 -6.65 1.73
N THR A 17 -13.16 -7.20 2.35
CA THR A 17 -14.39 -6.44 2.62
C THR A 17 -14.03 -5.50 3.74
N ARG A 18 -13.66 -4.27 3.39
CA ARG A 18 -13.31 -3.23 4.35
C ARG A 18 -14.57 -2.46 4.69
N ASP A 19 -14.86 -2.39 5.97
CA ASP A 19 -15.96 -1.57 6.47
C ASP A 19 -15.60 -0.09 6.40
N GLU A 20 -16.60 0.79 6.48
CA GLU A 20 -16.42 2.25 6.37
C GLU A 20 -15.38 2.80 7.36
N PHE A 21 -15.33 2.23 8.57
CA PHE A 21 -14.35 2.59 9.60
C PHE A 21 -12.91 2.27 9.19
N GLU A 22 -12.65 1.10 8.59
CA GLU A 22 -11.30 0.73 8.13
C GLU A 22 -10.85 1.58 6.95
N LEU A 23 -11.80 2.00 6.10
CA LEU A 23 -11.53 2.90 4.98
C LEU A 23 -11.20 4.31 5.51
N GLU A 24 -11.92 4.79 6.51
CA GLU A 24 -11.63 6.07 7.16
C GLU A 24 -10.24 6.05 7.80
N GLU A 25 -9.92 5.04 8.61
CA GLU A 25 -8.61 4.92 9.26
C GLU A 25 -7.45 4.84 8.24
N LEU A 26 -7.61 4.06 7.16
CA LEU A 26 -6.57 4.01 6.12
C LEU A 26 -6.44 5.37 5.41
N GLY A 27 -7.57 6.02 5.12
CA GLY A 27 -7.59 7.34 4.52
C GLY A 27 -6.82 8.34 5.37
N GLU A 28 -7.11 8.39 6.67
CA GLU A 28 -6.42 9.27 7.63
C GLU A 28 -4.92 9.00 7.64
N ARG A 29 -4.49 7.74 7.79
CA ARG A 29 -3.06 7.41 7.80
C ARG A 29 -2.33 7.80 6.52
N LEU A 30 -2.97 7.65 5.36
CA LEU A 30 -2.38 8.08 4.09
C LEU A 30 -2.30 9.61 4.00
N VAL A 31 -3.31 10.33 4.52
CA VAL A 31 -3.33 11.80 4.60
C VAL A 31 -2.24 12.31 5.54
N GLU A 32 -2.07 11.68 6.70
CA GLU A 32 -0.99 11.98 7.64
C GLU A 32 0.37 11.76 6.98
N ALA A 33 0.61 10.58 6.41
CA ALA A 33 1.86 10.28 5.72
C ALA A 33 2.15 11.23 4.54
N GLN A 34 1.13 11.66 3.80
CA GLN A 34 1.26 12.67 2.74
C GLN A 34 1.68 14.04 3.32
N GLN A 35 1.03 14.48 4.40
CA GLN A 35 1.33 15.76 5.05
C GLN A 35 2.75 15.79 5.64
N GLU A 36 3.15 14.70 6.30
CA GLU A 36 4.49 14.54 6.84
C GLU A 36 5.55 14.31 5.75
N LYS A 37 5.13 13.98 4.53
CA LYS A 37 6.01 13.52 3.43
C LYS A 37 6.89 12.34 3.88
N SER A 38 6.35 11.51 4.75
CA SER A 38 7.03 10.34 5.29
C SER A 38 7.03 9.20 4.28
N GLU A 39 8.07 8.37 4.32
CA GLU A 39 8.12 7.13 3.56
C GLU A 39 7.23 6.08 4.23
N VAL A 40 6.33 5.50 3.45
CA VAL A 40 5.40 4.46 3.90
C VAL A 40 5.49 3.22 3.02
N ALA A 41 5.18 2.08 3.61
CA ALA A 41 5.04 0.81 2.92
C ALA A 41 3.55 0.47 2.80
N LEU A 42 3.05 0.47 1.56
CA LEU A 42 1.68 0.07 1.23
C LEU A 42 1.66 -1.40 0.83
N THR A 43 0.98 -2.23 1.62
CA THR A 43 0.66 -3.59 1.21
C THR A 43 -0.52 -3.54 0.25
N VAL A 44 -0.33 -3.99 -0.99
CA VAL A 44 -1.37 -3.96 -2.03
C VAL A 44 -1.87 -5.37 -2.31
N TRP A 45 -3.17 -5.54 -2.36
CA TRP A 45 -3.82 -6.80 -2.65
C TRP A 45 -3.45 -7.29 -4.06
N GLY A 46 -3.01 -8.55 -4.16
CA GLY A 46 -2.56 -9.13 -5.42
C GLY A 46 -1.15 -8.73 -5.87
N VAL A 47 -0.45 -7.93 -5.05
CA VAL A 47 0.96 -7.59 -5.25
C VAL A 47 1.77 -8.29 -4.16
N GLU A 48 2.79 -9.04 -4.57
CA GLU A 48 3.67 -9.75 -3.61
C GLU A 48 4.59 -8.78 -2.88
N GLU A 49 5.01 -7.70 -3.55
CA GLU A 49 5.88 -6.67 -3.01
C GLU A 49 5.08 -5.46 -2.50
N ALA A 50 5.38 -5.00 -1.29
CA ALA A 50 4.78 -3.79 -0.75
C ALA A 50 5.34 -2.56 -1.49
N VAL A 51 4.45 -1.64 -1.88
CA VAL A 51 4.83 -0.39 -2.54
C VAL A 51 5.37 0.56 -1.49
N ARG A 52 6.69 0.78 -1.49
CA ARG A 52 7.36 1.70 -0.57
C ARG A 52 7.63 3.03 -1.24
N GLY A 53 7.35 4.12 -0.54
CA GLY A 53 7.70 5.47 -0.99
C GLY A 53 6.89 6.54 -0.27
N THR A 54 7.01 7.77 -0.74
CA THR A 54 6.31 8.92 -0.17
C THR A 54 5.03 9.21 -0.93
N ILE A 55 3.93 9.42 -0.21
CA ILE A 55 2.67 9.79 -0.86
C ILE A 55 2.78 11.23 -1.34
N VAL A 56 2.76 11.43 -2.66
CA VAL A 56 2.88 12.78 -3.26
C VAL A 56 1.52 13.36 -3.61
N LYS A 57 0.55 12.50 -3.93
CA LYS A 57 -0.79 12.94 -4.31
C LYS A 57 -1.80 11.84 -4.06
N MET A 58 -2.99 12.21 -3.59
CA MET A 58 -4.13 11.31 -3.49
C MET A 58 -5.29 11.86 -4.29
N ASP A 59 -5.81 11.04 -5.20
CA ASP A 59 -6.92 11.38 -6.06
C ASP A 59 -8.19 10.74 -5.50
N ALA A 60 -8.94 11.51 -4.71
CA ALA A 60 -10.17 11.03 -4.07
C ALA A 60 -11.25 10.63 -5.08
N ARG A 61 -11.25 11.25 -6.27
CA ARG A 61 -12.23 10.99 -7.34
C ARG A 61 -12.04 9.62 -7.97
N THR A 62 -10.80 9.24 -8.26
CA THR A 62 -10.45 7.92 -8.80
C THR A 62 -10.06 6.91 -7.74
N ARG A 63 -9.96 7.34 -6.47
CA ARG A 63 -9.45 6.57 -5.34
C ARG A 63 -8.06 6.00 -5.64
N LEU A 64 -7.20 6.79 -6.29
CA LEU A 64 -5.82 6.42 -6.60
C LEU A 64 -4.85 7.18 -5.68
N VAL A 65 -3.88 6.46 -5.14
CA VAL A 65 -2.79 6.99 -4.31
C VAL A 65 -1.52 6.99 -5.15
N HIS A 66 -0.91 8.15 -5.30
CA HIS A 66 0.35 8.32 -6.00
C HIS A 66 1.49 8.28 -4.98
N VAL A 67 2.30 7.24 -5.06
CA VAL A 67 3.47 7.03 -4.24
C VAL A 67 4.71 7.27 -5.08
N GLN A 68 5.55 8.21 -4.67
CA GLN A 68 6.83 8.45 -5.31
C GLN A 68 7.92 7.64 -4.61
N SER A 69 8.72 6.91 -5.39
CA SER A 69 9.81 6.09 -4.90
C SER A 69 10.93 6.06 -5.93
N PHE A 70 12.17 6.28 -5.52
CA PHE A 70 13.36 6.27 -6.41
C PHE A 70 13.22 7.14 -7.68
N GLY A 71 12.43 8.21 -7.63
CA GLY A 71 12.17 9.10 -8.78
C GLY A 71 11.02 8.66 -9.70
N GLU A 72 10.40 7.52 -9.44
CA GLU A 72 9.22 7.01 -10.16
C GLU A 72 7.94 7.22 -9.34
N VAL A 73 6.81 7.43 -10.01
CA VAL A 73 5.50 7.61 -9.36
C VAL A 73 4.61 6.40 -9.65
N THR A 74 4.40 5.59 -8.63
CA THR A 74 3.53 4.41 -8.65
C THR A 74 2.11 4.81 -8.26
N LYS A 75 1.14 4.43 -9.09
CA LYS A 75 -0.28 4.68 -8.83
C LYS A 75 -0.92 3.43 -8.26
N VAL A 76 -1.42 3.51 -7.03
CA VAL A 76 -2.00 2.38 -6.32
C VAL A 76 -3.48 2.67 -6.03
N PRO A 77 -4.41 1.79 -6.39
CA PRO A 77 -5.81 1.94 -6.02
C PRO A 77 -5.98 1.82 -4.51
N PHE A 78 -6.62 2.80 -3.89
CA PHE A 78 -6.91 2.83 -2.46
C PHE A 78 -7.67 1.59 -2.00
N MET A 79 -8.59 1.10 -2.83
CA MET A 79 -9.35 -0.13 -2.57
C MET A 79 -8.48 -1.39 -2.55
N ASP A 80 -7.31 -1.36 -3.20
CA ASP A 80 -6.37 -2.47 -3.20
C ASP A 80 -5.33 -2.33 -2.08
N ILE A 81 -5.16 -1.16 -1.46
CA ILE A 81 -4.27 -0.99 -0.30
C ILE A 81 -4.86 -1.74 0.88
N MET A 82 -4.22 -2.80 1.32
CA MET A 82 -4.64 -3.59 2.48
C MET A 82 -4.15 -2.97 3.80
N ARG A 83 -2.93 -2.43 3.82
CA ARG A 83 -2.31 -1.86 5.03
C ARG A 83 -1.29 -0.79 4.64
N VAL A 84 -1.21 0.27 5.45
CA VAL A 84 -0.11 1.23 5.43
C VAL A 84 0.76 1.00 6.66
N ASN A 85 2.07 0.88 6.45
CA ASN A 85 3.05 0.81 7.51
C ASN A 85 4.00 2.01 7.40
N HIS A 86 4.27 2.68 8.51
CA HIS A 86 5.27 3.74 8.55
C HIS A 86 6.65 3.09 8.70
N GLY A 87 7.68 3.63 8.05
CA GLY A 87 9.03 3.07 8.04
C GLY A 87 9.77 3.01 9.38
N TYR A 88 9.10 3.20 10.52
CA TYR A 88 9.66 3.11 11.87
C TYR A 88 9.44 1.70 12.45
N ASP A 89 10.14 0.70 11.93
CA ASP A 89 10.42 -0.52 12.70
C ASP A 89 11.92 -0.55 13.04
N SER A 90 12.20 -0.15 14.29
CA SER A 90 13.48 -0.10 15.02
C SER A 90 14.42 1.08 14.81
#